data_AF-B7GCE3-F1
#
_entry.id   AF-B7GCE3-F1
#
_cell.length_a   1.000
_cell.length_b   1.000
_cell.length_c   1.000
_cell.angle_alpha   90.00
_cell.angle_beta   90.00
_cell.angle_gamma   90.00
#
_symmetry.space_group_name_H-M   'P 1'
#
loop_
_entity.id
_entity.type
_entity.pdbx_description
1 polymer ?
#
loop_
_entity_poly.entity_id
_entity_poly.type
_entity_poly.pdbx_seq_one_letter_code
_entity_poly.pdbx_strand_id
1 'polypeptide(L)'
;MFQLCETATSKMVFTRVPTSTTTQERPEEEKFPQSHTCAIDSGTIAQHHSQSIYPSGNGKTRKDNGVCLKWLVIRQFVFLVATAFVLGTMLLAHRQVTKLRDYNLENMVTMGSIVPENSTGSAGCSLSADRDSKRQKKGLKLAWLMSFPNSGTSYTLTLVQQLSLSFTAGNYANEPMATTKPVLSHHNLDGPIWFNPDTNVSQNLTFTYPKHYALTKTHCGGRCATCYPSLYLETMHSFREKCFQTSRLGPNNATGEALLYGSYPLSDVAKAVHLIRNPVDNIVSRFHHERLSNTSLSGPGTRKDFREFCSLVNKKTISTERPLRVWTESIMSLLEHVPCRSDFFRYIHWHNLAFFTTDDLELDTIVFYYEDYGNDFNRTVNRVLEFLALPQIGSAAPFTTGKNYSDFYTSDELLRIRQACELMATRQTWKHIRRYFV
;
A
#
# COMPACT_ATOMS: atom_id res chain seq x y z
N MET A 1 25.14 -2.43 -14.58
CA MET A 1 25.35 -3.84 -14.99
C MET A 1 24.37 -4.67 -14.13
N PHE A 2 23.42 -5.34 -14.79
CA PHE A 2 22.21 -6.05 -14.33
C PHE A 2 20.93 -5.23 -14.04
N GLN A 3 20.14 -5.13 -15.11
CA GLN A 3 18.78 -4.58 -15.25
C GLN A 3 17.85 -5.66 -15.83
N LEU A 4 17.78 -6.84 -15.20
CA LEU A 4 16.99 -7.96 -15.68
C LEU A 4 16.28 -8.65 -14.52
N CYS A 5 15.03 -8.22 -14.27
CA CYS A 5 13.91 -9.10 -13.88
C CYS A 5 12.52 -8.41 -13.92
N GLU A 6 12.34 -7.37 -14.75
CA GLU A 6 11.01 -6.73 -14.94
C GLU A 6 10.59 -6.60 -16.42
N THR A 7 11.27 -7.27 -17.36
CA THR A 7 10.91 -7.19 -18.79
C THR A 7 10.66 -8.56 -19.42
N ALA A 8 9.39 -8.93 -19.53
CA ALA A 8 8.90 -9.85 -20.53
C ALA A 8 7.67 -9.23 -21.22
N THR A 9 7.86 -8.13 -21.96
CA THR A 9 6.90 -7.67 -22.95
C THR A 9 7.25 -8.33 -24.28
N SER A 10 6.47 -9.35 -24.66
CA SER A 10 6.53 -9.93 -26.00
C SER A 10 6.08 -8.87 -27.01
N LYS A 11 6.97 -8.47 -27.92
CA LYS A 11 6.62 -7.62 -29.06
C LYS A 11 5.71 -8.42 -29.98
N MET A 12 4.42 -8.10 -30.01
CA MET A 12 3.57 -8.47 -31.16
C MET A 12 4.09 -7.72 -32.38
N VAL A 13 4.69 -8.47 -33.31
CA VAL A 13 5.11 -7.98 -34.62
C VAL A 13 3.84 -7.77 -35.45
N PHE A 14 3.40 -6.51 -35.55
CA PHE A 14 2.51 -6.11 -36.64
C PHE A 14 3.33 -5.99 -37.91
N THR A 15 3.14 -6.92 -38.84
CA THR A 15 3.61 -6.80 -40.22
C THR A 15 2.87 -5.64 -40.89
N ARG A 16 3.54 -4.49 -41.05
CA ARG A 16 3.08 -3.41 -41.93
C ARG A 16 3.56 -3.67 -43.35
N VAL A 17 2.61 -3.63 -44.28
CA VAL A 17 2.81 -3.54 -45.73
C VAL A 17 3.56 -2.23 -46.06
N PRO A 18 4.54 -2.23 -46.98
CA PRO A 18 5.40 -1.08 -47.21
C PRO A 18 4.75 -0.08 -48.18
N THR A 19 4.73 1.20 -47.81
CA THR A 19 4.66 2.30 -48.75
C THR A 19 6.02 2.98 -48.82
N SER A 20 6.58 2.98 -50.03
CA SER A 20 7.81 3.66 -50.42
C SER A 20 7.64 5.17 -50.35
N THR A 21 8.61 5.89 -49.81
CA THR A 21 9.25 7.04 -50.48
C THR A 21 10.44 7.59 -49.68
N THR A 22 11.58 7.59 -50.37
CA THR A 22 12.60 8.64 -50.48
C THR A 22 13.62 8.89 -49.35
N THR A 23 14.86 8.84 -49.81
CA THR A 23 16.18 8.84 -49.17
C THR A 23 16.79 10.26 -49.08
N GLN A 24 17.91 10.36 -48.35
CA GLN A 24 18.89 11.46 -48.13
C GLN A 24 18.70 12.25 -46.82
N GLU A 25 19.70 12.56 -46.00
CA GLU A 25 21.16 12.37 -46.05
C GLU A 25 21.77 12.57 -44.64
N ARG A 26 22.88 11.86 -44.40
CA ARG A 26 24.05 11.98 -43.49
C ARG A 26 24.17 12.92 -42.25
N PRO A 27 25.17 12.62 -41.37
CA PRO A 27 25.21 12.97 -39.95
C PRO A 27 26.21 14.09 -39.62
N GLU A 28 26.10 14.66 -38.42
CA GLU A 28 27.21 15.31 -37.75
C GLU A 28 27.32 14.89 -36.28
N GLU A 29 28.53 14.43 -35.94
CA GLU A 29 29.07 14.24 -34.61
C GLU A 29 29.28 15.60 -33.95
N GLU A 30 28.93 15.75 -32.68
CA GLU A 30 29.45 16.87 -31.88
C GLU A 30 30.01 16.40 -30.54
N LYS A 31 31.29 16.72 -30.36
CA LYS A 31 32.16 16.41 -29.23
C LYS A 31 31.79 17.28 -28.03
N PHE A 32 31.67 16.66 -26.85
CA PHE A 32 31.67 17.39 -25.57
C PHE A 32 33.11 17.59 -25.07
N PRO A 33 33.49 18.80 -24.62
CA PRO A 33 34.73 19.00 -23.88
C PRO A 33 34.53 18.77 -22.37
N GLN A 34 35.63 18.37 -21.75
CA GLN A 34 35.83 18.08 -20.34
C GLN A 34 35.95 19.35 -19.46
N SER A 35 35.64 19.13 -18.19
CA SER A 35 36.18 19.78 -16.98
C SER A 35 35.75 21.21 -16.66
N HIS A 36 35.25 21.40 -15.43
CA HIS A 36 35.88 22.27 -14.43
C HIS A 36 35.39 21.87 -13.02
N THR A 37 36.35 21.50 -12.18
CA THR A 37 36.25 21.35 -10.73
C THR A 37 36.30 22.72 -10.05
N CYS A 38 35.34 23.04 -9.19
CA CYS A 38 35.44 24.15 -8.23
C CYS A 38 35.53 23.59 -6.81
N ALA A 39 36.60 23.98 -6.13
CA ALA A 39 36.88 23.73 -4.73
C ALA A 39 35.91 24.52 -3.84
N ILE A 40 35.52 23.92 -2.71
CA ILE A 40 34.75 24.56 -1.65
C ILE A 40 35.74 24.98 -0.55
N ASP A 41 35.82 26.29 -0.34
CA ASP A 41 36.54 26.92 0.75
C ASP A 41 35.78 26.73 2.07
N SER A 42 36.50 26.38 3.14
CA SER A 42 35.96 26.08 4.46
C SER A 42 36.01 27.33 5.34
N GLY A 43 34.84 27.90 5.62
CA GLY A 43 34.67 29.05 6.51
C GLY A 43 34.61 28.65 7.99
N THR A 44 35.51 29.27 8.76
CA THR A 44 35.78 29.23 10.20
C THR A 44 34.56 29.47 11.10
N ILE A 45 34.38 28.63 12.13
CA ILE A 45 33.40 28.82 13.22
C ILE A 45 34.12 29.48 14.42
N ALA A 46 33.61 30.65 14.83
CA ALA A 46 34.07 31.38 16.01
C ALA A 46 33.46 30.80 17.30
N GLN A 47 34.31 30.51 18.28
CA GLN A 47 33.94 30.12 19.64
C GLN A 47 33.64 31.35 20.50
N HIS A 48 32.44 31.42 21.08
CA HIS A 48 32.08 32.40 22.10
C HIS A 48 32.44 31.86 23.50
N HIS A 49 33.41 32.50 24.15
CA HIS A 49 33.69 32.38 25.57
C HIS A 49 32.66 33.17 26.38
N SER A 50 31.98 32.53 27.34
CA SER A 50 31.19 33.20 28.39
C SER A 50 31.94 33.11 29.73
N GLN A 51 32.32 34.27 30.26
CA GLN A 51 32.90 34.43 31.59
C GLN A 51 31.78 34.58 32.64
N SER A 52 31.83 33.78 33.70
CA SER A 52 30.97 33.93 34.88
C SER A 52 31.64 34.81 35.93
N ILE A 53 31.02 35.93 36.28
CA ILE A 53 31.41 36.81 37.38
C ILE A 53 30.58 36.44 38.61
N TYR A 54 31.24 36.01 39.69
CA TYR A 54 30.66 35.93 41.03
C TYR A 54 31.02 37.20 41.83
N PRO A 55 30.07 37.82 42.55
CA PRO A 55 30.42 38.67 43.68
C PRO A 55 30.20 37.93 45.01
N SER A 56 31.27 37.91 45.80
CA SER A 56 31.27 37.64 47.23
C SER A 56 30.69 38.85 47.97
N GLY A 57 29.76 38.59 48.91
CA GLY A 57 29.11 39.64 49.71
C GLY A 57 28.70 39.12 51.09
N ASN A 58 29.45 39.58 52.09
CA ASN A 58 29.33 39.28 53.51
C ASN A 58 28.02 39.81 54.16
N GLY A 59 27.48 39.00 55.08
CA GLY A 59 27.02 39.42 56.41
C GLY A 59 25.78 40.31 56.55
N LYS A 60 24.69 39.72 57.08
CA LYS A 60 23.96 40.22 58.27
C LYS A 60 22.85 39.25 58.67
N THR A 61 22.96 38.76 59.90
CA THR A 61 21.96 38.00 60.63
C THR A 61 20.79 38.91 61.03
N ARG A 62 19.58 38.60 60.58
CA ARG A 62 18.35 39.16 61.16
C ARG A 62 17.24 38.10 61.14
N LYS A 63 16.74 37.79 62.33
CA LYS A 63 15.60 36.91 62.62
C LYS A 63 14.37 37.39 61.85
N ASP A 64 13.81 36.55 60.99
CA ASP A 64 12.40 36.61 60.55
C ASP A 64 11.95 35.22 60.06
N ASN A 65 11.78 34.29 61.01
CA ASN A 65 11.34 32.92 60.74
C ASN A 65 9.81 32.78 60.52
N GLY A 66 9.09 33.88 60.24
CA GLY A 66 7.63 33.87 60.07
C GLY A 66 7.14 33.97 58.62
N VAL A 67 7.98 34.43 57.68
CA VAL A 67 7.55 34.79 56.31
C VAL A 67 7.82 33.66 55.30
N CYS A 68 8.79 32.78 55.58
CA CYS A 68 9.23 31.74 54.64
C CYS A 68 8.16 30.64 54.41
N LEU A 69 7.40 30.27 55.44
CA LEU A 69 6.38 29.22 55.34
C LEU A 69 5.20 29.63 54.45
N LYS A 70 4.78 30.91 54.51
CA LYS A 70 3.69 31.43 53.67
C LYS A 70 4.07 31.43 52.19
N TRP A 71 5.31 31.80 51.86
CA TRP A 71 5.80 31.76 50.48
C TRP A 71 5.97 30.33 49.94
N LEU A 72 6.36 29.38 50.79
CA LEU A 72 6.45 27.97 50.40
C LEU A 72 5.06 27.39 50.04
N VAL A 73 4.05 27.69 50.86
CA VAL A 73 2.67 27.23 50.62
C VAL A 73 2.10 27.85 49.34
N ILE A 74 2.32 29.15 49.12
CA ILE A 74 1.88 29.82 47.87
C ILE A 74 2.57 29.18 46.65
N ARG A 75 3.87 28.90 46.72
CA ARG A 75 4.61 28.30 45.60
C ARG A 75 4.14 26.88 45.29
N GLN A 76 3.86 26.07 46.31
CA GLN A 76 3.29 24.73 46.11
C GLN A 76 1.88 24.80 45.53
N PHE A 77 1.05 25.74 46.00
CA PHE A 77 -0.29 25.93 45.45
C PHE A 77 -0.26 26.35 43.98
N VAL A 78 0.59 27.32 43.61
CA VAL A 78 0.77 27.74 42.21
C VAL A 78 1.25 26.58 41.33
N PHE A 79 2.17 25.76 41.83
CA PHE A 79 2.65 24.58 41.10
C PHE A 79 1.55 23.54 40.90
N LEU A 80 0.74 23.26 41.92
CA LEU A 80 -0.39 22.33 41.83
C LEU A 80 -1.47 22.83 40.87
N VAL A 81 -1.80 24.12 40.91
CA VAL A 81 -2.77 24.74 39.99
C VAL A 81 -2.26 24.70 38.55
N ALA A 82 -1.00 25.04 38.31
CA ALA A 82 -0.39 24.94 36.98
C ALA A 82 -0.39 23.50 36.45
N THR A 83 -0.02 22.53 37.29
CA THR A 83 -0.02 21.11 36.91
C THR A 83 -1.44 20.61 36.62
N ALA A 84 -2.43 20.97 37.44
CA ALA A 84 -3.83 20.63 37.22
C ALA A 84 -4.38 21.27 35.94
N PHE A 85 -3.99 22.51 35.65
CA PHE A 85 -4.37 23.19 34.40
C PHE A 85 -3.81 22.49 33.16
N VAL A 86 -2.52 22.12 33.18
CA VAL A 86 -1.89 21.37 32.07
C VAL A 86 -2.52 19.99 31.89
N LEU A 87 -2.79 19.26 32.99
CA LEU A 87 -3.50 17.98 32.91
C LEU A 87 -4.93 18.15 32.39
N GLY A 88 -5.64 19.20 32.80
CA GLY A 88 -6.98 19.53 32.32
C GLY A 88 -7.01 19.82 30.82
N THR A 89 -6.06 20.60 30.30
CA THR A 89 -5.97 20.88 28.87
C THR A 89 -5.58 19.65 28.06
N MET A 90 -4.69 18.80 28.57
CA MET A 90 -4.35 17.51 27.95
C MET A 90 -5.55 16.55 27.91
N LEU A 91 -6.33 16.45 28.99
CA LEU A 91 -7.55 15.62 29.03
C LEU A 91 -8.64 16.14 28.08
N LEU A 92 -8.80 17.46 27.97
CA LEU A 92 -9.71 18.08 27.00
C LEU A 92 -9.26 17.82 25.56
N ALA A 93 -7.98 17.98 25.26
CA ALA A 93 -7.42 17.67 23.94
C ALA A 93 -7.61 16.19 23.59
N HIS A 94 -7.33 15.27 24.53
CA HIS A 94 -7.56 13.84 24.34
C HIS A 94 -9.05 13.54 24.06
N ARG A 95 -9.98 14.14 24.82
CA ARG A 95 -11.43 13.97 24.59
C ARG A 95 -11.89 14.49 23.22
N GLN A 96 -11.34 15.61 22.76
CA GLN A 96 -11.65 16.15 21.43
C GLN A 96 -11.13 15.23 20.31
N VAL A 97 -9.91 14.71 20.46
CA VAL A 97 -9.32 13.74 19.52
C VAL A 97 -10.13 12.44 19.48
N THR A 98 -10.59 11.92 20.62
CA THR A 98 -11.44 10.71 20.64
C THR A 98 -12.79 10.96 19.97
N LYS A 99 -13.44 12.11 20.22
CA LYS A 99 -14.73 12.44 19.58
C LYS A 99 -14.60 12.59 18.06
N LEU A 100 -13.55 13.26 17.57
CA LEU A 100 -13.28 13.38 16.12
C LEU A 100 -13.01 12.01 15.49
N ARG A 101 -12.33 11.12 16.22
CA ARG A 101 -12.06 9.76 15.77
C ARG A 101 -13.34 8.94 15.65
N ASP A 102 -14.18 8.96 16.67
CA ASP A 102 -15.43 8.19 16.69
C ASP A 102 -16.41 8.73 15.64
N TYR A 103 -16.47 10.06 15.46
CA TYR A 103 -17.24 10.70 14.38
C TYR A 103 -16.76 10.29 12.98
N ASN A 104 -15.45 10.15 12.76
CA ASN A 104 -14.91 9.67 11.48
C ASN A 104 -15.26 8.21 11.21
N LEU A 105 -15.23 7.34 12.24
CA LEU A 105 -15.68 5.96 12.10
C LEU A 105 -17.17 5.88 11.76
N GLU A 106 -18.03 6.62 12.45
CA GLU A 106 -19.46 6.67 12.15
C GLU A 106 -19.71 7.19 10.73
N ASN A 107 -19.07 8.28 10.29
CA ASN A 107 -19.28 8.78 8.92
C ASN A 107 -18.76 7.85 7.82
N MET A 108 -17.73 7.03 8.09
CA MET A 108 -17.32 5.99 7.15
C MET A 108 -18.38 4.88 7.03
N VAL A 109 -19.12 4.60 8.10
CA VAL A 109 -20.26 3.67 8.09
C VAL A 109 -21.48 4.30 7.40
N THR A 110 -21.79 5.58 7.69
CA THR A 110 -22.98 6.27 7.15
C THR A 110 -22.89 6.62 5.66
N MET A 111 -21.70 6.69 5.07
CA MET A 111 -21.55 6.89 3.62
C MET A 111 -22.05 5.70 2.77
N GLY A 112 -22.46 4.58 3.39
CA GLY A 112 -23.07 3.44 2.71
C GLY A 112 -24.58 3.52 2.48
N SER A 113 -25.28 4.55 2.97
CA SER A 113 -26.75 4.67 2.86
C SER A 113 -27.19 5.90 2.08
N ILE A 114 -26.99 5.88 0.76
CA ILE A 114 -27.86 6.61 -0.17
C ILE A 114 -28.44 5.55 -1.11
N VAL A 115 -29.43 4.82 -0.59
CA VAL A 115 -30.31 3.98 -1.40
C VAL A 115 -31.48 4.87 -1.84
N PRO A 116 -31.79 5.00 -3.14
CA PRO A 116 -33.01 5.67 -3.55
C PRO A 116 -34.22 4.87 -3.03
N GLU A 117 -35.00 5.49 -2.16
CA GLU A 117 -36.33 5.00 -1.76
C GLU A 117 -37.21 4.91 -3.01
N ASN A 118 -37.35 3.71 -3.56
CA ASN A 118 -38.55 3.21 -4.23
C ASN A 118 -38.35 1.74 -4.64
N SER A 119 -38.54 0.84 -3.69
CA SER A 119 -39.07 -0.50 -3.97
C SER A 119 -39.62 -1.12 -2.69
N THR A 120 -40.95 -1.12 -2.59
CA THR A 120 -41.72 -1.88 -1.60
C THR A 120 -41.58 -3.37 -1.91
N GLY A 121 -40.77 -4.08 -1.13
CA GLY A 121 -40.61 -5.53 -1.28
C GLY A 121 -39.41 -6.11 -0.53
N SER A 122 -39.25 -5.79 0.76
CA SER A 122 -38.17 -6.36 1.58
C SER A 122 -38.56 -7.74 2.11
N ALA A 123 -38.05 -8.78 1.44
CA ALA A 123 -37.89 -10.10 2.04
C ALA A 123 -36.73 -10.05 3.05
N GLY A 124 -36.98 -10.47 4.28
CA GLY A 124 -35.99 -10.47 5.36
C GLY A 124 -34.82 -11.41 5.07
N CYS A 125 -33.62 -10.86 5.00
CA CYS A 125 -32.37 -11.63 5.07
C CYS A 125 -32.13 -12.10 6.51
N SER A 126 -32.71 -13.25 6.84
CA SER A 126 -32.30 -14.05 8.00
C SER A 126 -31.01 -14.80 7.65
N LEU A 127 -29.86 -14.20 7.99
CA LEU A 127 -28.57 -14.90 8.05
C LEU A 127 -28.54 -15.71 9.35
N SER A 128 -29.22 -16.86 9.35
CA SER A 128 -29.10 -17.86 10.41
C SER A 128 -28.10 -18.95 9.98
N ALA A 129 -26.98 -18.93 10.69
CA ALA A 129 -25.83 -19.81 10.57
C ALA A 129 -26.11 -21.21 11.14
N ASP A 130 -26.85 -22.06 10.40
CA ASP A 130 -27.16 -23.43 10.87
C ASP A 130 -26.96 -24.52 9.80
N ARG A 131 -25.86 -24.43 9.02
CA ARG A 131 -25.53 -25.41 7.97
C ARG A 131 -24.07 -25.88 7.92
N ASP A 132 -23.38 -25.86 9.05
CA ASP A 132 -21.97 -26.28 9.12
C ASP A 132 -21.74 -27.80 9.29
N SER A 133 -22.77 -28.65 9.28
CA SER A 133 -22.61 -30.01 9.83
C SER A 133 -22.47 -31.17 8.83
N LYS A 134 -22.36 -30.91 7.51
CA LYS A 134 -22.09 -32.01 6.54
C LYS A 134 -20.90 -31.71 5.64
N ARG A 135 -19.73 -31.68 6.28
CA ARG A 135 -18.45 -32.25 5.79
C ARG A 135 -18.30 -32.09 4.26
N GLN A 136 -18.16 -30.84 3.81
CA GLN A 136 -17.71 -30.55 2.45
C GLN A 136 -16.51 -31.46 2.15
N LYS A 137 -16.57 -32.22 1.05
CA LYS A 137 -15.39 -32.91 0.50
C LYS A 137 -14.23 -31.91 0.57
N LYS A 138 -13.10 -32.30 1.17
CA LYS A 138 -11.85 -31.51 1.30
C LYS A 138 -11.31 -31.16 -0.10
N GLY A 139 -12.00 -30.30 -0.82
CA GLY A 139 -11.60 -29.76 -2.10
C GLY A 139 -10.64 -28.59 -1.88
N LEU A 140 -9.94 -28.24 -2.95
CA LEU A 140 -9.11 -27.05 -3.02
C LEU A 140 -9.91 -25.81 -2.62
N LYS A 141 -9.35 -24.97 -1.75
CA LYS A 141 -9.87 -23.65 -1.38
C LYS A 141 -8.91 -22.56 -1.85
N LEU A 142 -9.39 -21.32 -1.86
CA LEU A 142 -8.59 -20.15 -2.17
C LEU A 142 -7.99 -19.57 -0.89
N ALA A 143 -6.72 -19.19 -0.98
CA ALA A 143 -6.08 -18.31 -0.01
C ALA A 143 -5.74 -17.00 -0.72
N TRP A 144 -6.36 -15.89 -0.33
CA TRP A 144 -6.10 -14.62 -0.99
C TRP A 144 -4.72 -14.07 -0.65
N LEU A 145 -3.94 -13.67 -1.66
CA LEU A 145 -2.83 -12.75 -1.47
C LEU A 145 -3.36 -11.33 -1.67
N MET A 146 -3.74 -10.70 -0.56
CA MET A 146 -4.30 -9.35 -0.54
C MET A 146 -3.17 -8.35 -0.39
N SER A 147 -3.04 -7.43 -1.34
CA SER A 147 -2.12 -6.31 -1.20
C SER A 147 -2.52 -5.11 -2.03
N PHE A 148 -2.13 -3.92 -1.61
CA PHE A 148 -2.24 -2.73 -2.47
C PHE A 148 -1.31 -2.89 -3.68
N PRO A 149 -1.68 -2.43 -4.89
CA PRO A 149 -0.88 -2.64 -6.10
C PRO A 149 0.60 -2.27 -5.95
N ASN A 150 1.47 -3.05 -6.61
CA ASN A 150 2.93 -2.88 -6.58
C ASN A 150 3.58 -3.00 -5.18
N SER A 151 2.96 -3.72 -4.26
CA SER A 151 3.52 -4.01 -2.93
C SER A 151 4.36 -5.29 -2.87
N GLY A 152 4.67 -5.91 -4.02
CA GLY A 152 5.47 -7.13 -4.08
C GLY A 152 4.69 -8.44 -4.25
N THR A 153 3.44 -8.37 -4.71
CA THR A 153 2.62 -9.57 -4.96
C THR A 153 3.21 -10.50 -6.00
N SER A 154 3.74 -9.97 -7.11
CA SER A 154 4.34 -10.79 -8.17
C SER A 154 5.55 -11.56 -7.64
N TYR A 155 6.44 -10.87 -6.90
CA TYR A 155 7.57 -11.51 -6.23
C TYR A 155 7.12 -12.62 -5.28
N THR A 156 6.12 -12.34 -4.43
CA THR A 156 5.59 -13.31 -3.46
C THR A 156 5.02 -14.56 -4.15
N LEU A 157 4.25 -14.39 -5.23
CA LEU A 157 3.69 -15.51 -5.98
C LEU A 157 4.79 -16.36 -6.61
N THR A 158 5.73 -15.73 -7.32
CA THR A 158 6.86 -16.44 -7.93
C THR A 158 7.71 -17.16 -6.89
N LEU A 159 7.96 -16.53 -5.74
CA LEU A 159 8.68 -17.13 -4.62
C LEU A 159 7.98 -18.38 -4.08
N VAL A 160 6.68 -18.29 -3.82
CA VAL A 160 5.88 -19.44 -3.36
C VAL A 160 5.86 -20.54 -4.41
N GLN A 161 5.70 -20.20 -5.71
CA GLN A 161 5.75 -21.17 -6.80
C GLN A 161 7.09 -21.91 -6.82
N GLN A 162 8.21 -21.18 -6.80
CA GLN A 162 9.56 -21.77 -6.88
C GLN A 162 9.88 -22.65 -5.68
N LEU A 163 9.52 -22.23 -4.48
CA LEU A 163 9.83 -22.97 -3.26
C LEU A 163 8.94 -24.19 -3.05
N SER A 164 7.67 -24.12 -3.42
CA SER A 164 6.72 -25.23 -3.23
C SER A 164 6.55 -26.13 -4.44
N LEU A 165 7.11 -25.73 -5.59
CA LEU A 165 6.84 -26.34 -6.90
C LEU A 165 5.32 -26.51 -7.13
N SER A 166 4.54 -25.53 -6.67
CA SER A 166 3.08 -25.53 -6.78
C SER A 166 2.59 -24.33 -7.57
N PHE A 167 1.51 -24.50 -8.34
CA PHE A 167 0.89 -23.39 -9.05
C PHE A 167 0.25 -22.39 -8.08
N THR A 168 0.32 -21.11 -8.43
CA THR A 168 -0.44 -20.01 -7.81
C THR A 168 -1.46 -19.48 -8.80
N ALA A 169 -2.33 -18.57 -8.37
CA ALA A 169 -3.42 -18.05 -9.17
C ALA A 169 -3.57 -16.53 -9.04
N GLY A 170 -4.46 -15.96 -9.84
CA GLY A 170 -4.88 -14.57 -9.71
C GLY A 170 -6.30 -14.33 -10.21
N ASN A 171 -6.89 -13.24 -9.74
CA ASN A 171 -8.20 -12.75 -10.20
C ASN A 171 -8.10 -11.97 -11.54
N TYR A 172 -6.92 -11.88 -12.17
CA TYR A 172 -6.65 -10.95 -13.27
C TYR A 172 -6.03 -11.65 -14.48
N ALA A 173 -6.77 -11.82 -15.56
CA ALA A 173 -6.26 -12.46 -16.79
C ALA A 173 -5.42 -11.60 -17.70
N ASN A 174 -5.38 -10.30 -17.47
CA ASN A 174 -4.50 -9.40 -18.20
C ASN A 174 -3.06 -9.41 -17.66
N GLU A 175 -2.74 -10.31 -16.72
CA GLU A 175 -1.38 -10.48 -16.22
C GLU A 175 -0.58 -11.40 -17.15
N PRO A 176 0.71 -11.12 -17.41
CA PRO A 176 1.51 -11.85 -18.39
C PRO A 176 1.69 -13.35 -18.08
N MET A 177 1.49 -13.75 -16.81
CA MET A 177 1.59 -15.14 -16.36
C MET A 177 0.24 -15.87 -16.36
N ALA A 178 -0.87 -15.20 -16.69
CA ALA A 178 -2.20 -15.78 -16.63
C ALA A 178 -2.41 -16.92 -17.62
N THR A 179 -3.01 -18.01 -17.15
CA THR A 179 -3.54 -19.08 -18.01
C THR A 179 -5.02 -18.84 -18.34
N THR A 180 -5.57 -19.65 -19.23
CA THR A 180 -7.01 -19.72 -19.49
C THR A 180 -7.74 -20.71 -18.58
N LYS A 181 -7.03 -21.42 -17.68
CA LYS A 181 -7.61 -22.50 -16.87
C LYS A 181 -8.07 -21.97 -15.51
N PRO A 182 -9.36 -22.16 -15.16
CA PRO A 182 -9.87 -21.79 -13.84
C PRO A 182 -9.27 -22.68 -12.74
N VAL A 183 -9.09 -22.11 -11.55
CA VAL A 183 -8.59 -22.80 -10.35
C VAL A 183 -9.55 -23.89 -9.86
N LEU A 184 -10.83 -23.56 -9.90
CA LEU A 184 -11.91 -24.37 -9.33
C LEU A 184 -12.76 -24.92 -10.47
N SER A 185 -12.73 -26.23 -10.66
CA SER A 185 -13.38 -26.90 -11.79
C SER A 185 -14.90 -26.75 -11.79
N HIS A 186 -15.53 -26.48 -10.65
CA HIS A 186 -16.97 -26.32 -10.53
C HIS A 186 -17.50 -24.94 -10.93
N HIS A 187 -16.62 -23.95 -11.13
CA HIS A 187 -17.02 -22.56 -11.41
C HIS A 187 -17.12 -22.20 -12.88
N ASN A 188 -17.21 -23.19 -13.76
CA ASN A 188 -17.01 -22.97 -15.19
C ASN A 188 -15.78 -22.08 -15.40
N LEU A 189 -15.88 -21.04 -16.22
CA LEU A 189 -14.79 -20.14 -16.52
C LEU A 189 -14.74 -18.90 -15.59
N ASP A 190 -15.60 -18.77 -14.58
CA ASP A 190 -15.79 -17.49 -13.87
C ASP A 190 -14.96 -17.33 -12.58
N GLY A 191 -14.08 -18.30 -12.30
CA GLY A 191 -13.18 -18.30 -11.14
C GLY A 191 -11.81 -17.65 -11.39
N PRO A 192 -10.96 -17.58 -10.35
CA PRO A 192 -9.55 -17.20 -10.52
C PRO A 192 -8.86 -18.16 -11.49
N ILE A 193 -7.81 -17.71 -12.12
CA ILE A 193 -7.06 -18.48 -13.11
C ILE A 193 -5.67 -18.84 -12.58
N TRP A 194 -5.16 -19.99 -13.01
CA TRP A 194 -3.78 -20.38 -12.69
C TRP A 194 -2.77 -19.44 -13.36
N PHE A 195 -1.64 -19.24 -12.70
CA PHE A 195 -0.48 -18.58 -13.26
C PHE A 195 0.55 -19.61 -13.71
N ASN A 196 1.00 -19.51 -14.95
CA ASN A 196 2.13 -20.27 -15.45
C ASN A 196 3.41 -19.79 -14.76
N PRO A 197 4.31 -20.70 -14.36
CA PRO A 197 5.64 -20.31 -13.93
C PRO A 197 6.38 -19.63 -15.09
N ASP A 198 7.29 -18.71 -14.77
CA ASP A 198 8.15 -18.08 -15.77
C ASP A 198 8.98 -19.16 -16.50
N THR A 199 8.73 -19.29 -17.81
CA THR A 199 9.32 -20.31 -18.66
C THR A 199 10.85 -20.23 -18.73
N ASN A 200 11.43 -19.07 -18.42
CA ASN A 200 12.88 -18.88 -18.40
C ASN A 200 13.54 -19.53 -17.18
N VAL A 201 12.80 -19.67 -16.08
CA VAL A 201 13.30 -20.28 -14.83
C VAL A 201 12.92 -21.76 -14.74
N SER A 202 11.87 -22.18 -15.45
CA SER A 202 11.16 -23.43 -15.17
C SER A 202 11.45 -24.58 -16.13
N GLN A 203 12.43 -24.52 -17.03
CA GLN A 203 12.55 -25.51 -18.12
C GLN A 203 12.68 -26.97 -17.64
N ASN A 204 13.11 -27.21 -16.40
CA ASN A 204 13.21 -28.55 -15.80
C ASN A 204 12.38 -28.75 -14.52
N LEU A 205 11.54 -27.78 -14.14
CA LEU A 205 10.76 -27.86 -12.90
C LEU A 205 9.33 -28.34 -13.20
N THR A 206 8.91 -29.41 -12.53
CA THR A 206 7.53 -29.91 -12.61
C THR A 206 6.70 -29.25 -11.51
N PHE A 207 5.71 -28.44 -11.90
CA PHE A 207 4.79 -27.80 -10.98
C PHE A 207 3.55 -28.67 -10.77
N THR A 208 3.07 -28.72 -9.52
CA THR A 208 1.87 -29.47 -9.13
C THR A 208 0.76 -28.53 -8.67
N TYR A 209 -0.49 -28.99 -8.72
CA TYR A 209 -1.59 -28.23 -8.13
C TYR A 209 -1.60 -28.41 -6.62
N PRO A 210 -1.76 -27.33 -5.83
CA PRO A 210 -1.83 -27.44 -4.38
C PRO A 210 -3.05 -28.29 -3.96
N LYS A 211 -2.90 -29.04 -2.87
CA LYS A 211 -3.97 -29.94 -2.37
C LYS A 211 -5.01 -29.23 -1.52
N HIS A 212 -4.62 -28.17 -0.81
CA HIS A 212 -5.44 -27.53 0.22
C HIS A 212 -5.80 -26.10 -0.16
N TYR A 213 -4.81 -25.26 -0.44
CA TYR A 213 -5.01 -23.84 -0.67
C TYR A 213 -4.27 -23.36 -1.92
N ALA A 214 -4.98 -22.72 -2.84
CA ALA A 214 -4.40 -22.01 -3.97
C ALA A 214 -4.18 -20.54 -3.58
N LEU A 215 -2.91 -20.14 -3.45
CA LEU A 215 -2.56 -18.73 -3.23
C LEU A 215 -2.98 -17.92 -4.47
N THR A 216 -3.93 -17.01 -4.27
CA THR A 216 -4.64 -16.30 -5.33
C THR A 216 -4.48 -14.80 -5.17
N LYS A 217 -3.81 -14.15 -6.12
CA LYS A 217 -3.62 -12.70 -6.12
C LYS A 217 -4.95 -11.95 -6.24
N THR A 218 -5.18 -11.03 -5.32
CA THR A 218 -6.26 -10.05 -5.42
C THR A 218 -5.82 -8.69 -4.85
N HIS A 219 -6.26 -7.65 -5.53
CA HIS A 219 -6.18 -6.26 -5.12
C HIS A 219 -7.57 -5.72 -4.77
N CYS A 220 -8.62 -6.54 -4.84
CA CYS A 220 -10.01 -6.12 -4.65
C CYS A 220 -10.35 -4.85 -5.48
N GLY A 221 -11.04 -3.89 -4.87
CA GLY A 221 -11.36 -2.58 -5.45
C GLY A 221 -10.30 -1.49 -5.16
N GLY A 222 -10.57 -0.26 -5.61
CA GLY A 222 -9.76 0.90 -5.23
C GLY A 222 -8.36 1.01 -5.84
N ARG A 223 -8.02 0.12 -6.80
CA ARG A 223 -6.64 -0.14 -7.23
C ARG A 223 -6.13 0.68 -8.42
N CYS A 224 -6.95 1.55 -9.00
CA CYS A 224 -6.56 2.33 -10.19
C CYS A 224 -5.40 3.30 -9.93
N ALA A 225 -4.69 3.67 -10.99
CA ALA A 225 -3.65 4.70 -10.99
C ALA A 225 -4.14 5.95 -11.72
N THR A 226 -3.73 7.13 -11.24
CA THR A 226 -4.08 8.44 -11.86
C THR A 226 -5.58 8.69 -12.05
N CYS A 227 -6.42 8.00 -11.28
CA CYS A 227 -7.87 8.02 -11.38
C CYS A 227 -8.51 9.03 -10.42
N TYR A 228 -9.72 9.47 -10.77
CA TYR A 228 -10.51 10.33 -9.89
C TYR A 228 -11.01 9.56 -8.65
N PRO A 229 -11.34 10.28 -7.55
CA PRO A 229 -11.85 9.66 -6.33
C PRO A 229 -13.02 8.71 -6.52
N SER A 230 -13.94 9.00 -7.46
CA SER A 230 -15.07 8.11 -7.77
C SER A 230 -14.68 6.70 -8.22
N LEU A 231 -13.44 6.49 -8.65
CA LEU A 231 -12.93 5.20 -9.10
C LEU A 231 -12.10 4.47 -8.03
N TYR A 232 -11.63 5.18 -6.99
CA TYR A 232 -10.80 4.58 -5.94
C TYR A 232 -11.44 4.57 -4.55
N LEU A 233 -12.44 5.41 -4.32
CA LEU A 233 -13.20 5.44 -3.07
C LEU A 233 -14.22 4.31 -3.07
N GLU A 234 -13.83 3.23 -2.43
CA GLU A 234 -14.72 2.10 -2.19
C GLU A 234 -15.40 2.22 -0.82
N THR A 235 -16.61 1.69 -0.73
CA THR A 235 -17.24 1.34 0.56
C THR A 235 -16.76 -0.03 1.01
N MET A 236 -17.04 -0.41 2.26
CA MET A 236 -16.78 -1.79 2.73
C MET A 236 -17.45 -2.82 1.84
N HIS A 237 -18.71 -2.59 1.47
CA HIS A 237 -19.47 -3.51 0.61
C HIS A 237 -18.88 -3.62 -0.79
N SER A 238 -18.66 -2.50 -1.49
CA SER A 238 -18.13 -2.52 -2.86
C SER A 238 -16.71 -3.06 -2.93
N PHE A 239 -15.88 -2.80 -1.91
CA PHE A 239 -14.54 -3.37 -1.80
C PHE A 239 -14.59 -4.88 -1.66
N ARG A 240 -15.43 -5.39 -0.74
CA ARG A 240 -15.62 -6.82 -0.47
C ARG A 240 -16.10 -7.54 -1.73
N GLU A 241 -17.12 -7.03 -2.42
CA GLU A 241 -17.61 -7.61 -3.67
C GLU A 241 -16.51 -7.71 -4.73
N LYS A 242 -15.70 -6.65 -4.88
CA LYS A 242 -14.57 -6.64 -5.82
C LYS A 242 -13.45 -7.61 -5.46
N CYS A 243 -13.36 -8.09 -4.21
CA CYS A 243 -12.42 -9.16 -3.87
C CYS A 243 -12.77 -10.49 -4.54
N PHE A 244 -14.06 -10.74 -4.81
CA PHE A 244 -14.55 -11.96 -5.48
C PHE A 244 -14.60 -11.84 -7.00
N GLN A 245 -14.42 -10.64 -7.54
CA GLN A 245 -14.45 -10.41 -8.98
C GLN A 245 -13.19 -10.97 -9.65
N THR A 246 -13.39 -11.59 -10.80
CA THR A 246 -12.35 -12.14 -11.66
C THR A 246 -12.45 -11.52 -13.04
N SER A 247 -11.34 -11.54 -13.77
CA SER A 247 -11.34 -11.25 -15.20
C SER A 247 -10.65 -12.37 -15.98
N ARG A 248 -11.17 -12.66 -17.17
CA ARG A 248 -10.63 -13.67 -18.11
C ARG A 248 -10.58 -13.16 -19.54
N LEU A 249 -9.64 -13.68 -20.31
CA LEU A 249 -9.60 -13.47 -21.75
C LEU A 249 -10.55 -14.48 -22.40
N GLY A 250 -11.53 -13.99 -23.16
CA GLY A 250 -12.49 -14.79 -23.91
C GLY A 250 -12.44 -14.46 -25.41
N PRO A 251 -12.93 -15.36 -26.27
CA PRO A 251 -13.01 -15.09 -27.71
C PRO A 251 -13.95 -13.91 -27.96
N ASN A 252 -13.48 -12.88 -28.68
CA ASN A 252 -14.33 -11.83 -29.22
C ASN A 252 -14.72 -12.18 -30.66
N ASN A 253 -16.01 -12.05 -31.00
CA ASN A 253 -16.54 -12.34 -32.34
C ASN A 253 -15.91 -11.49 -33.47
N ALA A 254 -15.14 -10.45 -33.11
CA ALA A 254 -14.76 -9.40 -34.06
C ALA A 254 -13.27 -9.28 -34.43
N THR A 255 -12.29 -9.97 -33.80
CA THR A 255 -10.81 -10.05 -34.13
C THR A 255 -9.84 -10.02 -32.93
N GLY A 256 -10.28 -10.26 -31.69
CA GLY A 256 -9.36 -10.22 -30.53
C GLY A 256 -9.86 -10.95 -29.29
N GLU A 257 -9.09 -10.87 -28.20
CA GLU A 257 -9.51 -11.35 -26.90
C GLU A 257 -10.30 -10.25 -26.18
N ALA A 258 -11.50 -10.55 -25.71
CA ALA A 258 -12.28 -9.66 -24.86
C ALA A 258 -12.07 -10.02 -23.39
N LEU A 259 -11.98 -8.99 -22.52
CA LEU A 259 -11.96 -9.21 -21.09
C LEU A 259 -13.38 -9.49 -20.61
N LEU A 260 -13.64 -10.71 -20.19
CA LEU A 260 -14.89 -11.14 -19.55
C LEU A 260 -14.73 -11.06 -18.03
N TYR A 261 -15.79 -10.65 -17.34
CA TYR A 261 -15.79 -10.54 -15.88
C TYR A 261 -16.60 -11.68 -15.28
N GLY A 262 -16.09 -12.24 -14.19
CA GLY A 262 -16.73 -13.30 -13.43
C GLY A 262 -16.71 -13.02 -11.93
N SER A 263 -17.25 -13.95 -11.17
CA SER A 263 -17.15 -13.95 -9.71
C SER A 263 -17.23 -15.37 -9.16
N TYR A 264 -16.73 -15.57 -7.95
CA TYR A 264 -16.84 -16.83 -7.21
C TYR A 264 -17.45 -16.61 -5.83
N PRO A 265 -18.16 -17.61 -5.27
CA PRO A 265 -18.80 -17.48 -3.97
C PRO A 265 -17.80 -17.43 -2.83
N LEU A 266 -18.20 -16.78 -1.74
CA LEU A 266 -17.45 -16.69 -0.48
C LEU A 266 -16.98 -18.06 0.03
N SER A 267 -17.81 -19.10 -0.15
CA SER A 267 -17.53 -20.44 0.36
C SER A 267 -16.27 -21.09 -0.23
N ASP A 268 -15.67 -20.55 -1.29
CA ASP A 268 -14.39 -21.04 -1.81
C ASP A 268 -13.17 -20.40 -1.15
N VAL A 269 -13.33 -19.30 -0.42
CA VAL A 269 -12.24 -18.58 0.23
C VAL A 269 -12.16 -19.04 1.68
N ALA A 270 -10.96 -19.43 2.10
CA ALA A 270 -10.74 -19.95 3.45
C ALA A 270 -9.68 -19.17 4.23
N LYS A 271 -8.77 -18.49 3.53
CA LYS A 271 -7.60 -17.84 4.14
C LYS A 271 -7.29 -16.52 3.44
N ALA A 272 -6.61 -15.61 4.15
CA ALA A 272 -6.00 -14.43 3.58
C ALA A 272 -4.55 -14.24 4.05
N VAL A 273 -3.72 -13.82 3.11
CA VAL A 273 -2.34 -13.39 3.31
C VAL A 273 -2.31 -11.91 2.98
N HIS A 274 -2.26 -11.06 4.00
CA HIS A 274 -2.25 -9.61 3.86
C HIS A 274 -0.81 -9.11 3.79
N LEU A 275 -0.36 -8.78 2.58
CA LEU A 275 0.97 -8.23 2.32
C LEU A 275 0.96 -6.71 2.46
N ILE A 276 1.82 -6.20 3.34
CA ILE A 276 2.04 -4.77 3.57
C ILE A 276 3.47 -4.43 3.12
N ARG A 277 3.62 -3.32 2.40
CA ARG A 277 4.91 -2.75 2.01
C ARG A 277 5.02 -1.34 2.57
N ASN A 278 6.23 -0.84 2.84
CA ASN A 278 6.45 0.55 3.22
C ASN A 278 5.65 1.50 2.30
N PRO A 279 4.77 2.38 2.85
CA PRO A 279 3.92 3.24 2.04
C PRO A 279 4.72 4.15 1.10
N VAL A 280 5.85 4.69 1.56
CA VAL A 280 6.72 5.58 0.78
C VAL A 280 7.30 4.83 -0.42
N ASP A 281 7.85 3.63 -0.16
CA ASP A 281 8.44 2.80 -1.20
C ASP A 281 7.41 2.27 -2.18
N ASN A 282 6.20 1.95 -1.71
CA ASN A 282 5.14 1.48 -2.55
C ASN A 282 4.66 2.56 -3.53
N ILE A 283 4.46 3.81 -3.09
CA ILE A 283 4.01 4.89 -3.99
C ILE A 283 5.04 5.16 -5.10
N VAL A 284 6.34 5.15 -4.78
CA VAL A 284 7.39 5.33 -5.80
C VAL A 284 7.46 4.10 -6.72
N SER A 285 7.30 2.89 -6.19
CA SER A 285 7.21 1.68 -6.99
C SER A 285 6.02 1.70 -7.95
N ARG A 286 4.89 2.29 -7.56
CA ARG A 286 3.74 2.50 -8.47
C ARG A 286 4.11 3.46 -9.59
N PHE A 287 4.77 4.58 -9.29
CA PHE A 287 5.26 5.48 -10.34
C PHE A 287 6.15 4.75 -11.36
N HIS A 288 7.10 3.95 -10.90
CA HIS A 288 7.94 3.18 -11.83
C HIS A 288 7.13 2.21 -12.70
N HIS A 289 6.14 1.55 -12.12
CA HIS A 289 5.24 0.67 -12.87
C HIS A 289 4.42 1.44 -13.92
N GLU A 290 3.79 2.56 -13.54
CA GLU A 290 3.01 3.40 -14.46
C GLU A 290 3.89 3.90 -15.61
N ARG A 291 5.11 4.34 -15.31
CA ARG A 291 6.09 4.77 -16.32
C ARG A 291 6.42 3.67 -17.32
N LEU A 292 6.61 2.43 -16.86
CA LEU A 292 6.91 1.30 -17.75
C LEU A 292 5.70 0.89 -18.60
N SER A 293 4.49 1.06 -18.07
CA SER A 293 3.24 0.75 -18.81
C SER A 293 2.83 1.83 -19.80
N ASN A 294 3.25 3.08 -19.60
CA ASN A 294 2.80 4.23 -20.35
C ASN A 294 3.95 4.86 -21.15
N THR A 295 3.95 4.64 -22.47
CA THR A 295 4.98 5.16 -23.38
C THR A 295 5.10 6.69 -23.39
N SER A 296 4.07 7.41 -22.95
CA SER A 296 4.12 8.87 -22.83
C SER A 296 4.98 9.37 -21.65
N LEU A 297 5.18 8.53 -20.63
CA LEU A 297 6.05 8.81 -19.49
C LEU A 297 7.47 8.33 -19.81
N SER A 298 8.16 9.06 -20.68
CA SER A 298 9.57 8.80 -20.99
C SER A 298 10.50 9.43 -19.95
N GLY A 299 11.62 8.76 -19.64
CA GLY A 299 12.61 9.25 -18.68
C GLY A 299 13.27 8.14 -17.86
N PRO A 300 14.38 8.41 -17.16
CA PRO A 300 15.12 7.43 -16.36
C PRO A 300 14.38 6.93 -15.11
N GLY A 301 13.29 7.60 -14.69
CA GLY A 301 12.60 7.30 -13.43
C GLY A 301 13.29 7.94 -12.23
N THR A 302 13.87 9.13 -12.41
CA THR A 302 14.53 9.88 -11.33
C THR A 302 13.52 10.51 -10.37
N ARG A 303 14.02 11.05 -9.25
CA ARG A 303 13.24 11.91 -8.35
C ARG A 303 12.54 13.07 -9.08
N LYS A 304 13.19 13.65 -10.09
CA LYS A 304 12.61 14.75 -10.89
C LYS A 304 11.39 14.24 -11.66
N ASP A 305 11.53 13.14 -12.37
CA ASP A 305 10.45 12.52 -13.16
C ASP A 305 9.26 12.15 -12.26
N PHE A 306 9.54 11.60 -11.07
CA PHE A 306 8.52 11.30 -10.07
C PHE A 306 7.75 12.56 -9.62
N ARG A 307 8.45 13.65 -9.30
CA ARG A 307 7.81 14.90 -8.87
C ARG A 307 6.96 15.51 -9.97
N GLU A 308 7.42 15.47 -11.21
CA GLU A 308 6.66 15.94 -12.37
C GLU A 308 5.38 15.11 -12.56
N PHE A 309 5.50 13.78 -12.57
CA PHE A 309 4.35 12.87 -12.61
C PHE A 309 3.35 13.18 -11.49
N CYS A 310 3.84 13.30 -10.25
CA CYS A 310 2.99 13.58 -9.10
C CYS A 310 2.32 14.95 -9.15
N SER A 311 2.99 15.96 -9.71
CA SER A 311 2.40 17.29 -9.92
C SER A 311 1.20 17.21 -10.86
N LEU A 312 1.32 16.46 -11.96
CA LEU A 312 0.22 16.23 -12.91
C LEU A 312 -0.95 15.49 -12.26
N VAL A 313 -0.66 14.42 -11.50
CA VAL A 313 -1.70 13.65 -10.77
C VAL A 313 -2.40 14.54 -9.75
N ASN A 314 -1.65 15.26 -8.90
CA ASN A 314 -2.18 16.15 -7.87
C ASN A 314 -3.03 17.27 -8.47
N LYS A 315 -2.61 17.86 -9.60
CA LYS A 315 -3.38 18.91 -10.30
C LYS A 315 -4.68 18.35 -10.88
N LYS A 316 -4.64 17.13 -11.43
CA LYS A 316 -5.82 16.46 -12.01
C LYS A 316 -6.89 16.17 -10.95
N THR A 317 -6.50 15.74 -9.75
CA THR A 317 -7.45 15.23 -8.76
C THR A 317 -7.94 16.27 -7.75
N ILE A 318 -7.22 17.38 -7.52
CA ILE A 318 -7.51 18.34 -6.43
C ILE A 318 -8.96 18.86 -6.42
N SER A 319 -9.51 19.19 -7.59
CA SER A 319 -10.86 19.76 -7.71
C SER A 319 -11.95 18.76 -7.33
N THR A 320 -11.66 17.47 -7.51
CA THR A 320 -12.58 16.37 -7.14
C THR A 320 -12.33 15.84 -5.73
N GLU A 321 -11.14 16.03 -5.17
CA GLU A 321 -10.79 15.57 -3.82
C GLU A 321 -11.34 16.49 -2.73
N ARG A 322 -11.08 17.79 -2.86
CA ARG A 322 -11.42 18.80 -1.84
C ARG A 322 -12.90 18.81 -1.42
N PRO A 323 -13.89 18.60 -2.31
CA PRO A 323 -15.30 18.59 -1.91
C PRO A 323 -15.72 17.33 -1.13
N LEU A 324 -14.91 16.26 -1.12
CA LEU A 324 -15.28 14.98 -0.52
C LEU A 324 -15.02 15.00 0.98
N ARG A 325 -16.00 14.58 1.79
CA ARG A 325 -15.89 14.64 3.26
C ARG A 325 -14.74 13.80 3.83
N VAL A 326 -14.27 12.79 3.10
CA VAL A 326 -13.10 11.97 3.49
C VAL A 326 -11.78 12.75 3.44
N TRP A 327 -11.71 13.81 2.63
CA TRP A 327 -10.57 14.73 2.53
C TRP A 327 -10.77 15.91 3.48
N THR A 328 -10.68 15.64 4.78
CA THR A 328 -10.78 16.69 5.81
C THR A 328 -9.70 17.76 5.66
N GLU A 329 -9.95 18.95 6.19
CA GLU A 329 -8.97 20.06 6.17
C GLU A 329 -7.63 19.66 6.82
N SER A 330 -7.66 18.84 7.86
CA SER A 330 -6.45 18.31 8.51
C SER A 330 -5.64 17.38 7.59
N ILE A 331 -6.31 16.50 6.83
CA ILE A 331 -5.62 15.63 5.86
C ILE A 331 -5.08 16.48 4.70
N MET A 332 -5.88 17.41 4.19
CA MET A 332 -5.52 18.28 3.08
C MET A 332 -4.31 19.16 3.41
N SER A 333 -4.29 19.82 4.56
CA SER A 333 -3.18 20.66 4.99
C SER A 333 -1.87 19.88 5.19
N LEU A 334 -1.94 18.63 5.69
CA LEU A 334 -0.77 17.77 5.80
C LEU A 334 -0.23 17.35 4.42
N LEU A 335 -1.12 17.01 3.49
CA LEU A 335 -0.74 16.43 2.20
C LEU A 335 -0.67 17.42 1.03
N GLU A 336 -0.96 18.70 1.24
CA GLU A 336 -1.06 19.71 0.16
C GLU A 336 0.18 19.74 -0.75
N HIS A 337 1.37 19.68 -0.13
CA HIS A 337 2.66 19.74 -0.81
C HIS A 337 3.34 18.38 -0.96
N VAL A 338 2.66 17.28 -0.62
CA VAL A 338 3.22 15.93 -0.75
C VAL A 338 3.05 15.45 -2.20
N PRO A 339 4.12 15.01 -2.88
CA PRO A 339 4.01 14.40 -4.21
C PRO A 339 3.07 13.18 -4.17
N CYS A 340 2.12 13.12 -5.11
CA CYS A 340 1.16 12.03 -5.24
C CYS A 340 0.32 11.80 -3.97
N ARG A 341 -0.15 12.87 -3.31
CA ARG A 341 -0.94 12.79 -2.07
C ARG A 341 -2.10 11.81 -2.13
N SER A 342 -2.76 11.71 -3.28
CA SER A 342 -3.90 10.81 -3.52
C SER A 342 -3.52 9.34 -3.43
N ASP A 343 -2.26 8.99 -3.71
CA ASP A 343 -1.76 7.62 -3.57
C ASP A 343 -1.59 7.23 -2.10
N PHE A 344 -1.15 8.14 -1.23
CA PHE A 344 -1.10 7.88 0.22
C PHE A 344 -2.49 7.66 0.81
N PHE A 345 -3.46 8.48 0.43
CA PHE A 345 -4.86 8.25 0.83
C PHE A 345 -5.35 6.88 0.34
N ARG A 346 -5.17 6.57 -0.96
CA ARG A 346 -5.58 5.27 -1.54
C ARG A 346 -4.93 4.09 -0.82
N TYR A 347 -3.64 4.17 -0.52
CA TYR A 347 -2.92 3.13 0.20
C TYR A 347 -3.56 2.87 1.57
N ILE A 348 -3.78 3.92 2.36
CA ILE A 348 -4.34 3.78 3.71
C ILE A 348 -5.79 3.31 3.67
N HIS A 349 -6.61 3.91 2.80
CA HIS A 349 -8.01 3.52 2.62
C HIS A 349 -8.14 2.06 2.21
N TRP A 350 -7.32 1.61 1.26
CA TRP A 350 -7.29 0.22 0.81
C TRP A 350 -6.93 -0.74 1.95
N HIS A 351 -5.89 -0.44 2.75
CA HIS A 351 -5.50 -1.30 3.87
C HIS A 351 -6.56 -1.32 4.98
N ASN A 352 -7.21 -0.18 5.26
CA ASN A 352 -8.36 -0.12 6.16
C ASN A 352 -9.45 -1.10 5.71
N LEU A 353 -9.87 -1.03 4.44
CA LEU A 353 -10.90 -1.88 3.86
C LEU A 353 -10.51 -3.36 3.80
N ALA A 354 -9.24 -3.65 3.52
CA ALA A 354 -8.72 -5.02 3.53
C ALA A 354 -8.84 -5.66 4.92
N PHE A 355 -8.45 -4.95 5.99
CA PHE A 355 -8.62 -5.44 7.36
C PHE A 355 -10.08 -5.65 7.73
N PHE A 356 -10.95 -4.68 7.40
CA PHE A 356 -12.38 -4.84 7.64
C PHE A 356 -12.95 -6.04 6.90
N THR A 357 -12.55 -6.26 5.64
CA THR A 357 -13.04 -7.37 4.82
C THR A 357 -12.60 -8.72 5.37
N THR A 358 -11.34 -8.86 5.80
CA THR A 358 -10.88 -10.14 6.38
C THR A 358 -11.54 -10.45 7.72
N ASP A 359 -11.85 -9.42 8.51
CA ASP A 359 -12.53 -9.54 9.80
C ASP A 359 -14.02 -9.89 9.62
N ASP A 360 -14.73 -9.14 8.75
CA ASP A 360 -16.15 -9.36 8.41
C ASP A 360 -16.42 -10.75 7.81
N LEU A 361 -15.46 -11.28 7.06
CA LEU A 361 -15.53 -12.62 6.47
C LEU A 361 -14.99 -13.73 7.37
N GLU A 362 -14.52 -13.39 8.57
CA GLU A 362 -13.92 -14.32 9.54
C GLU A 362 -12.81 -15.20 8.93
N LEU A 363 -12.01 -14.63 8.02
CA LEU A 363 -10.96 -15.38 7.34
C LEU A 363 -9.77 -15.58 8.27
N ASP A 364 -9.24 -16.82 8.32
CA ASP A 364 -7.91 -17.07 8.90
C ASP A 364 -6.89 -16.24 8.12
N THR A 365 -6.26 -15.27 8.80
CA THR A 365 -5.48 -14.21 8.14
C THR A 365 -4.11 -14.06 8.77
N ILE A 366 -3.06 -14.10 7.94
CA ILE A 366 -1.71 -13.68 8.35
C ILE A 366 -1.36 -12.34 7.73
N VAL A 367 -0.76 -11.45 8.54
CA VAL A 367 -0.14 -10.21 8.08
C VAL A 367 1.37 -10.40 8.05
N PHE A 368 1.99 -10.02 6.94
CA PHE A 368 3.45 -9.99 6.80
C PHE A 368 3.90 -8.79 5.96
N TYR A 369 5.20 -8.50 6.02
CA TYR A 369 5.77 -7.26 5.52
C TYR A 369 6.78 -7.55 4.41
N TYR A 370 6.70 -6.81 3.31
CA TYR A 370 7.55 -7.03 2.13
C TYR A 370 9.04 -6.99 2.46
N GLU A 371 9.44 -6.09 3.35
CA GLU A 371 10.83 -5.87 3.75
C GLU A 371 11.38 -7.02 4.60
N ASP A 372 10.51 -7.85 5.19
CA ASP A 372 10.94 -9.01 5.98
C ASP A 372 11.55 -10.10 5.09
N TYR A 373 11.32 -10.10 3.77
CA TYR A 373 12.09 -10.93 2.84
C TYR A 373 13.58 -10.58 2.82
N GLY A 374 13.93 -9.32 3.08
CA GLY A 374 15.31 -8.86 3.16
C GLY A 374 15.96 -9.10 4.51
N ASN A 375 15.18 -9.00 5.59
CA ASN A 375 15.69 -9.04 6.96
C ASN A 375 15.63 -10.44 7.59
N ASP A 376 14.64 -11.25 7.22
CA ASP A 376 14.38 -12.57 7.81
C ASP A 376 13.72 -13.51 6.79
N PHE A 377 14.44 -13.76 5.69
CA PHE A 377 13.93 -14.48 4.51
C PHE A 377 13.34 -15.85 4.85
N ASN A 378 14.12 -16.72 5.52
CA ASN A 378 13.72 -18.11 5.80
C ASN A 378 12.48 -18.16 6.69
N ARG A 379 12.42 -17.33 7.75
CA ARG A 379 11.25 -17.31 8.64
C ARG A 379 10.02 -16.79 7.91
N THR A 380 10.17 -15.74 7.10
CA THR A 380 9.06 -15.15 6.34
C THR A 380 8.48 -16.17 5.37
N VAL A 381 9.34 -16.85 4.62
CA VAL A 381 8.97 -17.93 3.69
C VAL A 381 8.27 -19.07 4.41
N ASN A 382 8.88 -19.60 5.47
CA ASN A 382 8.35 -20.77 6.18
C ASN A 382 6.97 -20.47 6.76
N ARG A 383 6.77 -19.28 7.31
CA ARG A 383 5.47 -18.84 7.82
C ARG A 383 4.41 -18.80 6.74
N VAL A 384 4.73 -18.33 5.52
CA VAL A 384 3.79 -18.30 4.40
C VAL A 384 3.48 -19.72 3.89
N LEU A 385 4.50 -20.57 3.71
CA LEU A 385 4.31 -21.94 3.22
C LEU A 385 3.53 -22.80 4.22
N GLU A 386 3.85 -22.72 5.52
CA GLU A 386 3.13 -23.40 6.58
C GLU A 386 1.66 -22.97 6.63
N PHE A 387 1.41 -21.67 6.56
CA PHE A 387 0.05 -21.13 6.54
C PHE A 387 -0.79 -21.64 5.36
N LEU A 388 -0.15 -21.87 4.21
CA LEU A 388 -0.75 -22.41 3.00
C LEU A 388 -0.75 -23.94 2.94
N ALA A 389 -0.23 -24.63 3.96
CA ALA A 389 -0.01 -26.07 3.98
C ALA A 389 0.75 -26.58 2.74
N LEU A 390 1.78 -25.84 2.33
CA LEU A 390 2.65 -26.16 1.20
C LEU A 390 4.00 -26.69 1.71
N PRO A 391 4.54 -27.76 1.11
CA PRO A 391 5.90 -28.19 1.40
C PRO A 391 6.92 -27.25 0.76
N GLN A 392 8.10 -27.13 1.36
CA GLN A 392 9.26 -26.48 0.72
C GLN A 392 10.10 -27.57 0.03
N ILE A 393 10.04 -27.64 -1.29
CA ILE A 393 10.71 -28.66 -2.12
C ILE A 393 11.77 -28.03 -3.04
N GLY A 394 11.50 -26.83 -3.55
CA GLY A 394 12.38 -26.12 -4.46
C GLY A 394 13.28 -25.10 -3.78
N SER A 395 13.93 -24.31 -4.62
CA SER A 395 14.82 -23.21 -4.24
C SER A 395 14.39 -21.93 -4.96
N ALA A 396 14.58 -20.78 -4.34
CA ALA A 396 14.30 -19.48 -4.95
C ALA A 396 15.54 -18.59 -4.95
N ALA A 397 15.56 -17.65 -5.89
CA ALA A 397 16.59 -16.62 -5.90
C ALA A 397 16.52 -15.78 -4.61
N PRO A 398 17.67 -15.36 -4.06
CA PRO A 398 17.69 -14.45 -2.92
C PRO A 398 16.90 -13.16 -3.19
N PHE A 399 16.26 -12.64 -2.15
CA PHE A 399 15.58 -11.35 -2.22
C PHE A 399 16.59 -10.23 -2.50
N THR A 400 16.30 -9.38 -3.50
CA THR A 400 17.11 -8.19 -3.76
C THR A 400 16.76 -7.10 -2.75
N THR A 401 17.65 -6.88 -1.78
CA THR A 401 17.53 -5.81 -0.79
C THR A 401 17.91 -4.45 -1.38
N GLY A 402 17.71 -3.37 -0.60
CA GLY A 402 18.23 -2.04 -0.94
C GLY A 402 17.33 -1.16 -1.81
N LYS A 403 16.13 -1.63 -2.22
CA LYS A 403 15.11 -0.77 -2.83
C LYS A 403 14.45 0.10 -1.75
N ASN A 404 15.09 1.22 -1.42
CA ASN A 404 14.56 2.28 -0.55
C ASN A 404 14.40 3.54 -1.41
N TYR A 405 13.23 4.19 -1.31
CA TYR A 405 12.86 5.36 -2.10
C TYR A 405 12.64 6.61 -1.24
N SER A 406 13.15 6.63 0.00
CA SER A 406 13.04 7.79 0.90
C SER A 406 13.63 9.07 0.31
N ASP A 407 14.63 8.94 -0.57
CA ASP A 407 15.33 10.05 -1.24
C ASP A 407 14.46 10.77 -2.28
N PHE A 408 13.31 10.19 -2.67
CA PHE A 408 12.32 10.86 -3.51
C PHE A 408 11.60 11.99 -2.77
N TYR A 409 11.60 11.95 -1.44
CA TYR A 409 10.90 12.88 -0.57
C TYR A 409 11.89 13.73 0.25
N THR A 410 11.42 14.88 0.73
CA THR A 410 12.14 15.66 1.76
C THR A 410 11.80 15.13 3.15
N SER A 411 12.62 15.45 4.15
CA SER A 411 12.32 15.09 5.55
C SER A 411 11.00 15.68 6.05
N ASP A 412 10.65 16.89 5.62
CA ASP A 412 9.36 17.53 5.95
C ASP A 412 8.18 16.78 5.30
N GLU A 413 8.31 16.39 4.03
CA GLU A 413 7.30 15.58 3.35
C GLU A 413 7.11 14.24 4.06
N LEU A 414 8.19 13.56 4.49
CA LEU A 414 8.11 12.29 5.22
C LEU A 414 7.40 12.44 6.58
N LEU A 415 7.68 13.53 7.31
CA LEU A 415 6.98 13.83 8.57
C LEU A 415 5.48 14.06 8.35
N ARG A 416 5.12 14.84 7.31
CA ARG A 416 3.72 15.08 6.95
C ARG A 416 3.01 13.81 6.50
N ILE A 417 3.68 12.97 5.71
CA ILE A 417 3.16 11.65 5.29
C ILE A 417 2.87 10.81 6.53
N ARG A 418 3.80 10.72 7.49
CA ARG A 418 3.58 9.99 8.76
C ARG A 418 2.32 10.47 9.46
N GLN A 419 2.20 11.79 9.67
CA GLN A 419 1.07 12.39 10.38
C GLN A 419 -0.25 12.14 9.66
N ALA A 420 -0.26 12.27 8.33
CA ALA A 420 -1.45 12.01 7.52
C ALA A 420 -1.84 10.52 7.55
N CYS A 421 -0.88 9.61 7.44
CA CYS A 421 -1.12 8.17 7.55
C CYS A 421 -1.66 7.79 8.94
N GLU A 422 -1.12 8.36 10.01
CA GLU A 422 -1.62 8.15 11.38
C GLU A 422 -3.06 8.63 11.54
N LEU A 423 -3.39 9.79 10.94
CA LEU A 423 -4.72 10.38 10.99
C LEU A 423 -5.76 9.56 10.20
N MET A 424 -5.38 9.04 9.02
CA MET A 424 -6.28 8.29 8.13
C MET A 424 -6.41 6.80 8.50
N ALA A 425 -5.40 6.21 9.14
CA ALA A 425 -5.38 4.78 9.42
C ALA A 425 -6.33 4.40 10.55
N THR A 426 -7.03 3.27 10.38
CA THR A 426 -7.68 2.61 11.52
C THR A 426 -6.63 2.16 12.54
N ARG A 427 -7.06 1.82 13.77
CA ARG A 427 -6.15 1.27 14.79
C ARG A 427 -5.36 0.07 14.27
N GLN A 428 -6.05 -0.81 13.54
CA GLN A 428 -5.45 -2.01 12.98
C GLN A 428 -4.44 -1.68 11.89
N THR A 429 -4.79 -0.82 10.92
CA THR A 429 -3.85 -0.40 9.88
C THR A 429 -2.62 0.28 10.48
N TRP A 430 -2.81 1.23 11.41
CA TRP A 430 -1.71 1.97 12.04
C TRP A 430 -0.74 1.05 12.80
N LYS A 431 -1.28 0.05 13.52
CA LYS A 431 -0.48 -0.97 14.22
C LYS A 431 0.56 -1.60 13.31
N HIS A 432 0.21 -1.85 12.05
CA HIS A 432 1.08 -2.52 11.08
C HIS A 432 2.00 -1.55 10.33
N ILE A 433 1.54 -0.36 9.97
CA ILE A 433 2.34 0.57 9.14
C ILE A 433 3.25 1.51 9.94
N ARG A 434 2.99 1.72 11.24
CA ARG A 434 3.79 2.64 12.07
C ARG A 434 5.28 2.32 12.10
N ARG A 435 5.65 1.04 11.87
CA ARG A 435 7.05 0.57 11.83
C ARG A 435 7.90 1.24 10.75
N TYR A 436 7.26 1.83 9.73
CA TYR A 436 7.95 2.50 8.62
C TYR A 436 8.23 3.98 8.88
N PHE A 437 7.86 4.50 10.05
CA PHE A 437 7.98 5.92 10.41
C PHE A 437 8.78 6.16 11.70
N VAL A 438 9.63 5.19 12.06
CA VAL A 438 10.49 5.20 13.27
C VAL A 438 11.75 6.01 13.03
#